data_AF-Q2MGB7-F1
#
_entry.id   AF-Q2MGB7-F1
#
_cell.length_a   1.000
_cell.length_b   1.000
_cell.length_c   1.000
_cell.angle_alpha   90.00
_cell.angle_beta   90.00
_cell.angle_gamma   90.00
#
_symmetry.space_group_name_H-M   'P 1'
#
loop_
_entity.id
_entity.type
_entity.pdbx_description
1 polymer ?
#
loop_
_entity_poly.entity_id
_entity_poly.type
_entity_poly.pdbx_seq_one_letter_code
_entity_poly.pdbx_strand_id
1 'polypeptide(L)'
;MSTTDQAERPPAPGTRSDHRGPAAGSAPPPGPPGGVRWAYAMVIVATLAAIASNVFEIADQIETGVAGAATTGDLVLTIAFCALFGFFAEMLRAGRQWGRVLLTVFTSLGIVFTGLGLAGLGGRPLVGALQGSLAVISLVTSVVGLVLLFLPSVNRWMSAVRRQSRTVPQRLRKIVLTAHVAISVGWLGLVTGMFAMSVSGATTGSAEQQAAMYRTMSMLDEIFLGMTSMFALITGIVVGAGTKWGLLQRRWVAVKFFLTMGVMILGFGVIHQLILRANELVDAGAPVRGGELDTVGWSMAGSAALAVVSLVFMTAVSTYKPWGPTRWGKKARPGAAASRTDR
;
A
#
# COMPACT_ATOMS: atom_id res chain seq x y z
N MET A 1 -49.65 -10.06 65.58
CA MET A 1 -49.43 -11.42 66.08
C MET A 1 -48.98 -12.25 64.89
N SER A 2 -47.66 -12.39 64.67
CA SER A 2 -46.81 -13.48 65.21
C SER A 2 -47.38 -14.84 64.79
N THR A 3 -46.69 -15.71 64.04
CA THR A 3 -45.27 -16.06 64.10
C THR A 3 -44.89 -16.94 62.89
N THR A 4 -43.67 -16.70 62.39
CA THR A 4 -42.68 -17.66 61.83
C THR A 4 -43.14 -18.98 61.22
N ASP A 5 -42.84 -19.15 59.92
CA ASP A 5 -42.50 -20.46 59.36
C ASP A 5 -41.33 -20.30 58.37
N GLN A 6 -40.13 -20.70 58.79
CA GLN A 6 -38.94 -20.83 57.94
C GLN A 6 -38.83 -22.30 57.54
N ALA A 7 -39.18 -22.60 56.28
CA ALA A 7 -38.92 -23.88 55.65
C ALA A 7 -37.90 -23.73 54.52
N GLU A 8 -36.80 -24.48 54.69
CA GLU A 8 -35.71 -24.86 53.80
C GLU A 8 -35.78 -24.43 52.31
N ARG A 9 -34.78 -23.64 51.89
CA ARG A 9 -34.38 -23.56 50.47
C ARG A 9 -33.24 -24.55 50.19
N PRO A 10 -33.31 -25.36 49.13
CA PRO A 10 -32.21 -26.23 48.73
C PRO A 10 -31.00 -25.40 48.25
N PRO A 11 -29.76 -25.89 48.44
CA PRO A 11 -28.57 -25.16 48.00
C PRO A 11 -28.53 -25.02 46.48
N ALA A 12 -28.23 -23.82 46.01
CA ALA A 12 -28.08 -23.51 44.59
C ALA A 12 -27.01 -24.42 43.94
N PRO A 13 -27.22 -24.91 42.70
CA PRO A 13 -26.23 -25.71 42.01
C PRO A 13 -24.96 -24.89 41.83
N GLY A 14 -23.86 -25.40 42.41
CA GLY A 14 -22.57 -24.76 42.39
C GLY A 14 -22.18 -24.36 40.97
N THR A 15 -21.83 -23.08 40.80
CA THR A 15 -21.13 -22.60 39.63
C THR A 15 -19.81 -23.35 39.54
N ARG A 16 -19.77 -24.43 38.74
CA ARG A 16 -18.52 -24.93 38.17
C ARG A 16 -17.97 -23.80 37.31
N SER A 17 -17.14 -22.96 37.92
CA SER A 17 -16.18 -22.17 37.17
C SER A 17 -15.24 -23.16 36.52
N ASP A 18 -15.52 -23.50 35.25
CA ASP A 18 -14.53 -24.05 34.33
C ASP A 18 -13.46 -22.96 34.11
N HIS A 19 -12.68 -22.68 35.16
CA HIS A 19 -11.35 -22.12 35.02
C HIS A 19 -10.51 -23.20 34.34
N ARG A 20 -10.66 -23.32 33.01
CA ARG A 20 -9.58 -23.82 32.18
C ARG A 20 -8.38 -22.90 32.46
N GLY A 21 -7.51 -23.36 33.35
CA GLY A 21 -6.18 -22.77 33.52
C GLY A 21 -5.50 -22.63 32.15
N PRO A 22 -4.58 -21.67 32.00
CA PRO A 22 -3.85 -21.49 30.75
C PRO A 22 -3.25 -22.83 30.35
N ALA A 23 -3.57 -23.30 29.14
CA ALA A 23 -3.03 -24.54 28.59
C ALA A 23 -1.51 -24.56 28.81
N ALA A 24 -1.06 -25.42 29.70
CA ALA A 24 0.35 -25.68 29.92
C ALA A 24 0.95 -26.17 28.60
N GLY A 25 2.03 -25.53 28.15
CA GLY A 25 2.94 -26.13 27.17
C GLY A 25 2.84 -25.68 25.72
N SER A 26 2.44 -24.43 25.39
CA SER A 26 2.88 -23.88 24.09
C SER A 26 4.34 -23.45 24.22
N ALA A 27 5.28 -24.28 23.76
CA ALA A 27 6.68 -23.90 23.62
C ALA A 27 6.79 -22.50 22.98
N PRO A 28 7.72 -21.64 23.44
CA PRO A 28 7.90 -20.31 22.85
C PRO A 28 8.08 -20.46 21.33
N PRO A 29 7.51 -19.54 20.54
CA PRO A 29 7.61 -19.63 19.09
C PRO A 29 9.09 -19.77 18.69
N PRO A 30 9.43 -20.68 17.77
CA PRO A 30 10.80 -20.84 17.32
C PRO A 30 11.32 -19.48 16.83
N GLY A 31 12.59 -19.18 17.14
CA GLY A 31 13.25 -17.96 16.67
C GLY A 31 13.16 -17.82 15.14
N PRO A 32 13.24 -16.60 14.61
CA PRO A 32 13.11 -16.37 13.17
C PRO A 32 14.21 -17.17 12.43
N PRO A 33 13.85 -17.93 11.38
CA PRO A 33 14.80 -18.74 10.64
C PRO A 33 15.83 -17.84 9.92
N GLY A 34 17.00 -18.39 9.60
CA GLY A 34 18.07 -17.66 8.90
C GLY A 34 17.59 -16.97 7.61
N GLY A 35 16.62 -17.55 6.90
CA GLY A 35 15.99 -16.92 5.73
C GLY A 35 15.32 -15.56 6.01
N VAL A 36 14.74 -15.35 7.19
CA VAL A 36 14.18 -14.03 7.60
C VAL A 36 15.32 -13.03 7.83
N ARG A 37 16.42 -13.45 8.44
CA ARG A 37 17.60 -12.60 8.67
C ARG A 37 18.27 -12.19 7.35
N TRP A 38 18.38 -13.10 6.40
CA TRP A 38 18.93 -12.81 5.07
C TRP A 38 17.98 -11.96 4.21
N ALA A 39 16.68 -12.24 4.23
CA ALA A 39 15.69 -11.38 3.57
C ALA A 39 15.77 -9.93 4.11
N TYR A 40 15.92 -9.79 5.43
CA TYR A 40 16.14 -8.49 6.08
C TYR A 40 17.43 -7.81 5.60
N ALA A 41 18.54 -8.54 5.52
CA ALA A 41 19.80 -8.00 5.01
C ALA A 41 19.69 -7.55 3.55
N MET A 42 19.02 -8.33 2.69
CA MET A 42 18.80 -7.98 1.29
C MET A 42 17.95 -6.71 1.13
N VAL A 43 16.90 -6.56 1.94
CA VAL A 43 16.10 -5.32 1.95
C VAL A 43 16.95 -4.12 2.33
N ILE A 44 17.83 -4.26 3.34
CA ILE A 44 18.75 -3.17 3.73
C ILE A 44 19.68 -2.83 2.57
N VAL A 45 20.31 -3.82 1.94
CA VAL A 45 21.24 -3.56 0.83
C VAL A 45 20.52 -2.91 -0.35
N ALA A 46 19.34 -3.40 -0.73
CA ALA A 46 18.52 -2.80 -1.79
C ALA A 46 18.15 -1.34 -1.47
N THR A 47 17.78 -1.08 -0.22
CA THR A 47 17.42 0.26 0.28
C THR A 47 18.63 1.19 0.22
N LEU A 48 19.81 0.75 0.69
CA LEU A 48 21.04 1.54 0.64
C LEU A 48 21.48 1.82 -0.80
N ALA A 49 21.35 0.84 -1.70
CA ALA A 49 21.64 1.02 -3.12
C ALA A 49 20.68 2.02 -3.76
N ALA A 50 19.40 1.99 -3.41
CA ALA A 50 18.41 2.97 -3.87
C ALA A 50 18.72 4.39 -3.34
N ILE A 51 19.09 4.53 -2.07
CA ILE A 51 19.55 5.82 -1.51
C ILE A 51 20.75 6.34 -2.31
N ALA A 52 21.77 5.49 -2.52
CA ALA A 52 22.97 5.87 -3.25
C ALA A 52 22.61 6.33 -4.67
N SER A 53 21.75 5.59 -5.38
CA SER A 53 21.26 5.95 -6.71
C SER A 53 20.57 7.33 -6.70
N ASN A 54 19.68 7.59 -5.74
CA ASN A 54 18.97 8.87 -5.65
C ASN A 54 19.92 10.04 -5.35
N VAL A 55 20.98 9.81 -4.57
CA VAL A 55 22.01 10.84 -4.31
C VAL A 55 22.72 11.27 -5.60
N PHE A 56 23.02 10.35 -6.52
CA PHE A 56 23.60 10.69 -7.82
C PHE A 56 22.64 11.52 -8.68
N GLU A 57 21.36 11.15 -8.70
CA GLU A 57 20.34 11.92 -9.43
C GLU A 57 20.21 13.35 -8.87
N ILE A 58 20.24 13.49 -7.55
CA ILE A 58 20.20 14.80 -6.89
C ILE A 58 21.47 15.62 -7.17
N ALA A 59 22.64 14.98 -7.19
CA ALA A 59 23.89 15.67 -7.52
C ALA A 59 23.85 16.24 -8.95
N ASP A 60 23.35 15.46 -9.91
CA ASP A 60 23.16 15.90 -11.30
C ASP A 60 22.16 17.07 -11.41
N GLN A 61 21.07 17.06 -10.63
CA GLN A 61 20.13 18.18 -10.57
C GLN A 61 20.80 19.48 -10.06
N ILE A 62 21.70 19.36 -9.09
CA ILE A 62 22.46 20.51 -8.55
C ILE A 62 23.44 21.02 -9.61
N GLU A 63 24.17 20.13 -10.28
CA GLU A 63 25.14 20.48 -11.31
C GLU A 63 24.48 21.11 -12.56
N THR A 64 23.31 20.63 -12.96
CA THR A 64 22.56 21.13 -14.11
C THR A 64 21.72 22.39 -13.80
N GLY A 65 21.71 22.84 -12.54
CA GLY A 65 20.96 24.04 -12.12
C GLY A 65 19.44 23.85 -12.07
N VAL A 66 18.97 22.59 -12.09
CA VAL A 66 17.55 22.21 -12.01
C VAL A 66 17.13 21.95 -10.54
N ALA A 67 18.08 22.02 -9.60
CA ALA A 67 17.82 21.81 -8.18
C ALA A 67 16.83 22.84 -7.62
N GLY A 68 15.76 22.33 -6.99
CA GLY A 68 14.66 23.13 -6.47
C GLY A 68 13.82 22.39 -5.44
N ALA A 69 12.54 22.75 -5.31
CA ALA A 69 11.61 22.10 -4.38
C ALA A 69 11.48 20.57 -4.65
N ALA A 70 11.59 20.15 -5.90
CA ALA A 70 11.58 18.75 -6.34
C ALA A 70 12.71 17.93 -5.68
N THR A 71 13.94 18.47 -5.63
CA THR A 71 15.11 17.81 -5.02
C THR A 71 14.92 17.59 -3.51
N THR A 72 14.23 18.52 -2.84
CA THR A 72 13.90 18.38 -1.42
C THR A 72 12.81 17.31 -1.22
N GLY A 73 11.82 17.27 -2.11
CA GLY A 73 10.79 16.22 -2.14
C GLY A 73 11.39 14.82 -2.31
N ASP A 74 12.32 14.66 -3.25
CA ASP A 74 13.01 13.39 -3.53
C ASP A 74 13.80 12.88 -2.32
N LEU A 75 14.51 13.76 -1.61
CA LEU A 75 15.23 13.41 -0.38
C LEU A 75 14.29 12.97 0.74
N VAL A 76 13.24 13.76 1.00
CA VAL A 76 12.26 13.46 2.05
C VAL A 76 11.58 12.14 1.79
N LEU A 77 11.17 11.90 0.54
CA LEU A 77 10.53 10.68 0.11
C LEU A 77 11.48 9.49 0.22
N THR A 78 12.75 9.63 -0.19
CA THR A 78 13.78 8.60 -0.03
C THR A 78 13.94 8.21 1.44
N ILE A 79 14.12 9.17 2.34
CA ILE A 79 14.27 8.91 3.78
C ILE A 79 13.01 8.22 4.34
N ALA A 80 11.82 8.71 3.97
CA ALA A 80 10.55 8.14 4.40
C ALA A 80 10.40 6.67 3.93
N PHE A 81 10.74 6.37 2.68
CA PHE A 81 10.73 5.00 2.15
C PHE A 81 11.70 4.10 2.92
N CYS A 82 12.92 4.57 3.21
CA CYS A 82 13.91 3.78 3.95
C CYS A 82 13.42 3.43 5.36
N ALA A 83 12.89 4.43 6.09
CA ALA A 83 12.31 4.22 7.40
C ALA A 83 11.12 3.25 7.34
N LEU A 84 10.29 3.36 6.31
CA LEU A 84 9.12 2.52 6.09
C LEU A 84 9.48 1.06 5.79
N PHE A 85 10.46 0.82 4.91
CA PHE A 85 10.96 -0.53 4.60
C PHE A 85 11.61 -1.18 5.83
N GLY A 86 12.42 -0.44 6.58
CA GLY A 86 12.98 -0.88 7.85
C GLY A 86 11.88 -1.25 8.86
N PHE A 87 10.85 -0.41 8.98
CA PHE A 87 9.68 -0.70 9.80
C PHE A 87 9.00 -1.99 9.34
N PHE A 88 8.67 -2.17 8.06
CA PHE A 88 8.03 -3.40 7.55
C PHE A 88 8.85 -4.65 7.82
N ALA A 89 10.17 -4.55 7.66
CA ALA A 89 11.11 -5.62 7.95
C ALA A 89 11.12 -5.99 9.44
N GLU A 90 11.01 -5.00 10.33
CA GLU A 90 10.85 -5.25 11.77
C GLU A 90 9.49 -5.88 12.10
N MET A 91 8.42 -5.47 11.41
CA MET A 91 7.10 -6.09 11.56
C MET A 91 7.12 -7.56 11.11
N LEU A 92 7.86 -7.88 10.05
CA LEU A 92 8.10 -9.27 9.62
C LEU A 92 8.88 -10.06 10.69
N ARG A 93 9.96 -9.50 11.26
CA ARG A 93 10.73 -10.14 12.35
C ARG A 93 9.86 -10.41 13.58
N ALA A 94 8.97 -9.47 13.89
CA ALA A 94 7.95 -9.64 14.95
C ALA A 94 6.84 -10.65 14.60
N GLY A 95 6.91 -11.32 13.44
CA GLY A 95 5.97 -12.34 13.01
C GLY A 95 4.63 -11.81 12.51
N ARG A 96 4.52 -10.51 12.23
CA ARG A 96 3.29 -9.90 11.72
C ARG A 96 3.15 -10.13 10.22
N GLN A 97 2.13 -10.88 9.82
CA GLN A 97 1.90 -11.26 8.42
C GLN A 97 1.79 -10.06 7.46
N TRP A 98 1.21 -8.95 7.91
CA TRP A 98 1.08 -7.75 7.09
C TRP A 98 2.44 -7.11 6.75
N GLY A 99 3.47 -7.25 7.59
CA GLY A 99 4.83 -6.79 7.27
C GLY A 99 5.42 -7.54 6.08
N ARG A 100 5.22 -8.87 6.03
CA ARG A 100 5.61 -9.69 4.86
C ARG A 100 4.90 -9.26 3.59
N VAL A 101 3.59 -9.01 3.68
CA VAL A 101 2.77 -8.60 2.53
C VAL A 101 3.24 -7.23 2.02
N LEU A 102 3.47 -6.27 2.91
CA LEU A 102 3.98 -4.95 2.53
C LEU A 102 5.34 -5.05 1.85
N LEU A 103 6.30 -5.79 2.42
CA LEU A 103 7.59 -6.02 1.77
C LEU A 103 7.42 -6.65 0.39
N THR A 104 6.57 -7.67 0.27
CA THR A 104 6.31 -8.31 -1.02
C THR A 104 5.80 -7.31 -2.05
N VAL A 105 4.79 -6.52 -1.69
CA VAL A 105 4.15 -5.55 -2.59
C VAL A 105 5.12 -4.44 -2.99
N PHE A 106 5.77 -3.80 -2.02
CA PHE A 106 6.68 -2.68 -2.29
C PHE A 106 7.97 -3.11 -2.97
N THR A 107 8.54 -4.27 -2.62
CA THR A 107 9.70 -4.83 -3.33
C THR A 107 9.33 -5.21 -4.77
N SER A 108 8.15 -5.81 -5.00
CA SER A 108 7.70 -6.13 -6.37
C SER A 108 7.48 -4.87 -7.20
N LEU A 109 6.87 -3.84 -6.61
CA LEU A 109 6.65 -2.57 -7.27
C LEU A 109 7.98 -1.86 -7.57
N GLY A 110 8.93 -1.89 -6.63
CA GLY A 110 10.29 -1.39 -6.83
C GLY A 110 11.00 -2.10 -7.97
N ILE A 111 10.95 -3.44 -8.03
CA ILE A 111 11.51 -4.24 -9.14
C ILE A 111 10.92 -3.79 -10.49
N VAL A 112 9.61 -3.56 -10.56
CA VAL A 112 8.95 -3.09 -11.79
C VAL A 112 9.45 -1.70 -12.18
N PHE A 113 9.43 -0.73 -11.26
CA PHE A 113 9.86 0.63 -11.56
C PHE A 113 11.35 0.72 -11.90
N THR A 114 12.22 0.07 -11.13
CA THR A 114 13.65 0.01 -11.42
C THR A 114 13.92 -0.71 -12.74
N GLY A 115 13.19 -1.78 -13.05
CA GLY A 115 13.28 -2.48 -14.32
C GLY A 115 12.84 -1.62 -15.52
N LEU A 116 11.75 -0.87 -15.38
CA LEU A 116 11.29 0.08 -16.41
C LEU A 116 12.29 1.21 -16.62
N GLY A 117 12.87 1.74 -15.54
CA GLY A 117 13.93 2.76 -15.61
C GLY A 117 15.18 2.25 -16.33
N LEU A 118 15.63 1.03 -16.01
CA LEU A 118 16.74 0.37 -16.72
C LEU A 118 16.43 0.09 -18.20
N ALA A 119 15.17 -0.11 -18.55
CA ALA A 119 14.73 -0.33 -19.93
C ALA A 119 14.51 0.98 -20.72
N GLY A 120 14.63 2.15 -20.08
CA GLY A 120 14.32 3.45 -20.70
C GLY A 120 12.82 3.65 -20.98
N LEU A 121 11.95 2.87 -20.33
CA LEU A 121 10.49 2.88 -20.53
C LEU A 121 9.75 3.67 -19.44
N GLY A 122 10.45 4.38 -18.57
CA GLY A 122 9.85 5.25 -17.57
C GLY A 122 10.88 5.92 -16.65
N GLY A 123 10.53 7.10 -16.12
CA GLY A 123 11.42 7.91 -15.29
C GLY A 123 12.47 8.68 -16.10
N ARG A 124 13.35 9.39 -15.39
CA ARG A 124 14.46 10.12 -16.00
C ARG A 124 15.57 9.14 -16.44
N PRO A 125 16.32 9.45 -17.52
CA PRO A 125 17.42 8.61 -17.94
C PRO A 125 18.50 8.52 -16.85
N LEU A 126 19.15 7.36 -16.73
CA LEU A 126 20.20 7.13 -15.74
C LEU A 126 21.43 8.01 -16.04
N VAL A 127 21.93 8.67 -15.00
CA VAL A 127 23.15 9.50 -15.03
C VAL A 127 24.38 8.59 -14.88
N GLY A 128 24.80 8.00 -16.00
CA GLY A 128 26.06 7.28 -16.12
C GLY A 128 26.07 5.82 -15.61
N ALA A 129 27.21 5.16 -15.84
CA ALA A 129 27.36 3.71 -15.63
C ALA A 129 27.29 3.28 -14.14
N LEU A 130 27.68 4.17 -13.22
CA LEU A 130 27.63 3.90 -11.78
C LEU A 130 26.21 3.84 -11.25
N GLN A 131 25.33 4.79 -11.65
CA GLN A 131 23.92 4.76 -11.26
C GLN A 131 23.22 3.52 -11.83
N GLY A 132 23.50 3.18 -13.10
CA GLY A 132 23.02 1.93 -13.69
C GLY A 132 23.46 0.69 -12.91
N SER A 133 24.72 0.63 -12.47
CA SER A 133 25.24 -0.47 -11.65
C SER A 133 24.53 -0.58 -10.30
N LEU A 134 24.28 0.54 -9.63
CA LEU A 134 23.54 0.59 -8.37
C LEU A 134 22.08 0.15 -8.53
N ALA A 135 21.42 0.55 -9.62
CA ALA A 135 20.08 0.10 -9.96
C ALA A 135 20.04 -1.43 -10.18
N VAL A 136 21.02 -1.99 -10.88
CA VAL A 136 21.15 -3.45 -11.08
C VAL A 136 21.38 -4.18 -9.75
N ILE A 137 22.27 -3.68 -8.89
CA ILE A 137 22.51 -4.25 -7.55
C ILE A 137 21.21 -4.24 -6.73
N SER A 138 20.49 -3.12 -6.74
CA SER A 138 19.19 -3.00 -6.06
C SER A 138 18.15 -3.98 -6.60
N LEU A 139 18.09 -4.15 -7.93
CA LEU A 139 17.19 -5.09 -8.60
C LEU A 139 17.50 -6.54 -8.20
N VAL A 140 18.76 -6.95 -8.29
CA VAL A 140 19.20 -8.32 -7.95
C VAL A 140 18.92 -8.61 -6.48
N THR A 141 19.30 -7.71 -5.58
CA THR A 141 19.09 -7.89 -4.13
C THR A 141 17.60 -7.89 -3.77
N SER A 142 16.78 -7.09 -4.46
CA SER A 142 15.32 -7.11 -4.31
C SER A 142 14.70 -8.44 -4.73
N VAL A 143 15.13 -9.01 -5.88
CA VAL A 143 14.68 -10.32 -6.34
C VAL A 143 15.08 -11.43 -5.36
N VAL A 144 16.33 -11.43 -4.91
CA VAL A 144 16.83 -12.40 -3.92
C VAL A 144 16.05 -12.27 -2.61
N GLY A 145 15.87 -11.04 -2.10
CA GLY A 145 15.07 -10.77 -0.90
C GLY A 145 13.65 -11.30 -1.02
N LEU A 146 13.00 -11.08 -2.18
CA LEU A 146 11.66 -11.59 -2.45
C LEU A 146 11.60 -13.12 -2.42
N VAL A 147 12.54 -13.81 -3.07
CA VAL A 147 12.63 -15.29 -3.04
C VAL A 147 12.79 -15.80 -1.60
N LEU A 148 13.66 -15.15 -0.81
CA LEU A 148 13.92 -15.53 0.58
C LEU A 148 12.66 -15.40 1.46
N LEU A 149 11.78 -14.42 1.21
CA LEU A 149 10.51 -14.24 1.95
C LEU A 149 9.54 -15.42 1.79
N PHE A 150 9.69 -16.21 0.73
CA PHE A 150 8.82 -17.34 0.40
C PHE A 150 9.49 -18.71 0.55
N LEU A 151 10.70 -18.77 1.13
CA LEU A 151 11.35 -20.03 1.45
C LEU A 151 10.45 -20.96 2.29
N PRO A 152 10.49 -22.29 2.10
CA PRO A 152 9.69 -23.24 2.87
C PRO A 152 9.91 -23.12 4.39
N SER A 153 11.12 -22.77 4.83
CA SER A 153 11.43 -22.51 6.25
C SER A 153 10.66 -21.29 6.79
N VAL A 154 10.65 -20.17 6.05
CA VAL A 154 9.95 -18.93 6.41
C VAL A 154 8.44 -19.13 6.40
N ASN A 155 7.90 -19.84 5.40
CA ASN A 155 6.47 -20.14 5.31
C ASN A 155 5.98 -21.01 6.47
N ARG A 156 6.74 -22.04 6.83
CA ARG A 156 6.44 -22.89 8.00
C ARG A 156 6.45 -22.08 9.29
N TRP A 157 7.48 -21.26 9.50
CA TRP A 157 7.59 -20.37 10.67
C TRP A 157 6.40 -19.40 10.78
N MET A 158 6.07 -18.68 9.70
CA MET A 158 4.92 -17.76 9.67
C MET A 158 3.60 -18.46 9.95
N SER A 159 3.40 -19.69 9.48
CA SER A 159 2.19 -20.47 9.77
C SER A 159 2.10 -20.90 11.24
N ALA A 160 3.23 -21.13 11.90
CA ALA A 160 3.30 -21.46 13.33
C ALA A 160 3.00 -20.21 14.18
N VAL A 161 3.68 -19.10 13.90
CA VAL A 161 3.47 -17.82 14.62
C VAL A 161 2.04 -17.31 14.45
N ARG A 162 1.45 -17.43 13.25
CA ARG A 162 0.05 -17.01 13.00
C ARG A 162 -0.98 -17.76 13.84
N ARG A 163 -0.70 -19.02 14.21
CA ARG A 163 -1.58 -19.82 15.08
C ARG A 163 -1.52 -19.38 16.54
N GLN A 164 -0.38 -18.82 16.98
CA GLN A 164 -0.16 -18.34 18.34
C GLN A 164 -0.41 -16.83 18.51
N SER A 165 -0.28 -16.03 17.45
CA SER A 165 -0.39 -14.57 17.53
C SER A 165 -1.83 -14.12 17.77
N ARG A 166 -2.04 -13.46 18.91
CA ARG A 166 -3.29 -12.76 19.24
C ARG A 166 -3.51 -11.62 18.24
N THR A 167 -4.75 -11.50 17.75
CA THR A 167 -5.18 -10.46 16.81
C THR A 167 -4.80 -9.05 17.29
N VAL A 168 -4.49 -8.14 16.35
CA VAL A 168 -4.19 -6.71 16.61
C VAL A 168 -5.18 -6.12 17.62
N PRO A 169 -4.72 -5.39 18.66
CA PRO A 169 -5.59 -4.80 19.67
C PRO A 169 -6.73 -4.00 19.05
N GLN A 170 -7.94 -4.13 19.61
CA GLN A 170 -9.14 -3.52 19.03
C GLN A 170 -9.03 -2.00 18.90
N ARG A 171 -8.35 -1.33 19.84
CA ARG A 171 -8.07 0.11 19.78
C ARG A 171 -7.19 0.48 18.57
N LEU A 172 -6.06 -0.22 18.41
CA LEU A 172 -5.16 -0.01 17.28
C LEU A 172 -5.86 -0.30 15.94
N ARG A 173 -6.69 -1.35 15.89
CA ARG A 173 -7.50 -1.65 14.70
C ARG A 173 -8.47 -0.52 14.36
N LYS A 174 -9.13 0.10 15.34
CA LYS A 174 -10.02 1.24 15.10
C LYS A 174 -9.24 2.45 14.60
N ILE A 175 -8.10 2.78 15.22
CA ILE A 175 -7.25 3.90 14.80
C ILE A 175 -6.79 3.72 13.36
N VAL A 176 -6.23 2.56 13.02
CA VAL A 176 -5.75 2.27 11.65
C VAL A 176 -6.91 2.29 10.66
N LEU A 177 -8.09 1.78 11.04
CA LEU A 177 -9.28 1.84 10.18
C LEU A 177 -9.75 3.29 9.94
N THR A 178 -9.79 4.12 10.99
CA THR A 178 -10.15 5.54 10.86
C THR A 178 -9.16 6.27 9.96
N ALA A 179 -7.86 6.05 10.17
CA ALA A 179 -6.82 6.62 9.32
C ALA A 179 -6.98 6.16 7.86
N HIS A 180 -7.20 4.86 7.63
CA HIS A 180 -7.43 4.32 6.29
C HIS A 180 -8.61 4.98 5.59
N VAL A 181 -9.73 5.15 6.29
CA VAL A 181 -10.93 5.80 5.75
C VAL A 181 -10.66 7.27 5.45
N ALA A 182 -10.07 8.02 6.39
CA ALA A 182 -9.76 9.43 6.19
C ALA A 182 -8.83 9.65 4.99
N ILE A 183 -7.76 8.86 4.88
CA ILE A 183 -6.83 8.91 3.74
C ILE A 183 -7.53 8.52 2.44
N SER A 184 -8.37 7.49 2.45
CA SER A 184 -9.08 7.05 1.23
C SER A 184 -10.09 8.09 0.74
N VAL A 185 -10.80 8.76 1.66
CA VAL A 185 -11.72 9.86 1.32
C VAL A 185 -10.94 11.08 0.82
N GLY A 186 -9.82 11.42 1.48
CA GLY A 186 -8.93 12.49 1.02
C GLY A 186 -8.37 12.23 -0.37
N TRP A 187 -7.95 10.99 -0.66
CA TRP A 187 -7.46 10.59 -1.98
C TRP A 187 -8.57 10.68 -3.04
N LEU A 188 -9.78 10.20 -2.75
CA LEU A 188 -10.92 10.36 -3.67
C LEU A 188 -11.24 11.83 -3.94
N GLY A 189 -11.24 12.69 -2.91
CA GLY A 189 -11.46 14.12 -3.07
C GLY A 189 -10.39 14.79 -3.92
N LEU A 190 -9.11 14.46 -3.68
CA LEU A 190 -7.97 14.94 -4.45
C LEU A 190 -8.11 14.58 -5.94
N VAL A 191 -8.31 13.30 -6.27
CA VAL A 191 -8.46 12.86 -7.66
C VAL A 191 -9.70 13.48 -8.32
N THR A 192 -10.79 13.69 -7.58
CA THR A 192 -11.99 14.35 -8.09
C THR A 192 -11.72 15.83 -8.40
N GLY A 193 -11.00 16.54 -7.54
CA GLY A 193 -10.58 17.92 -7.78
C GLY A 193 -9.65 18.03 -8.99
N MET A 194 -8.67 17.13 -9.10
CA MET A 194 -7.78 17.03 -10.25
C MET A 194 -8.55 16.74 -11.55
N PHE A 195 -9.56 15.86 -11.50
CA PHE A 195 -10.46 15.64 -12.64
C PHE A 195 -11.20 16.92 -13.03
N ALA A 196 -11.79 17.65 -12.08
CA ALA A 196 -12.47 18.91 -12.37
C ALA A 196 -11.53 19.97 -12.97
N MET A 197 -10.30 20.09 -12.45
CA MET A 197 -9.26 20.98 -12.99
C MET A 197 -8.84 20.58 -14.40
N SER A 198 -8.67 19.28 -14.67
CA SER A 198 -8.30 18.79 -16.02
C SER A 198 -9.36 19.10 -17.06
N VAL A 199 -10.64 18.92 -16.73
CA VAL A 199 -11.76 19.29 -17.63
C VAL A 199 -11.82 20.80 -17.80
N SER A 200 -11.62 21.57 -16.73
CA SER A 200 -11.63 23.05 -16.80
C SER A 200 -10.48 23.58 -17.65
N GLY A 201 -9.28 23.03 -17.50
CA GLY A 201 -8.12 23.37 -18.32
C GLY A 201 -8.28 22.99 -19.79
N ALA A 202 -8.93 21.85 -20.07
CA ALA A 202 -9.20 21.39 -21.44
C ALA A 202 -10.37 22.12 -22.14
N THR A 203 -11.21 22.85 -21.38
CA THR A 203 -12.40 23.52 -21.91
C THR A 203 -12.35 25.04 -21.83
N THR A 204 -11.43 25.63 -21.06
CA THR A 204 -11.31 27.09 -21.00
C THR A 204 -10.85 27.69 -22.33
N GLY A 205 -11.15 28.97 -22.54
CA GLY A 205 -10.61 29.78 -23.63
C GLY A 205 -9.50 30.75 -23.18
N SER A 206 -9.19 30.80 -21.88
CA SER A 206 -8.19 31.69 -21.30
C SER A 206 -6.88 30.94 -21.04
N ALA A 207 -5.79 31.42 -21.62
CA ALA A 207 -4.43 30.88 -21.40
C ALA A 207 -4.02 30.94 -19.93
N GLU A 208 -4.35 32.05 -19.27
CA GLU A 208 -4.03 32.28 -17.85
C GLU A 208 -4.75 31.27 -16.96
N GLN A 209 -6.04 31.04 -17.21
CA GLN A 209 -6.82 30.09 -16.43
C GLN A 209 -6.34 28.64 -16.66
N GLN A 210 -6.01 28.27 -17.90
CA GLN A 210 -5.49 26.95 -18.23
C GLN A 210 -4.16 26.68 -17.51
N ALA A 211 -3.23 27.64 -17.57
CA ALA A 211 -1.95 27.56 -16.87
C ALA A 211 -2.14 27.43 -15.35
N ALA A 212 -3.06 28.19 -14.76
CA ALA A 212 -3.35 28.11 -13.33
C ALA A 212 -3.86 26.72 -12.90
N MET A 213 -4.72 26.09 -13.70
CA MET A 213 -5.22 24.74 -13.42
C MET A 213 -4.10 23.70 -13.47
N TYR A 214 -3.29 23.67 -14.53
CA TYR A 214 -2.25 22.66 -14.71
C TYR A 214 -1.07 22.81 -13.72
N ARG A 215 -0.71 24.04 -13.36
CA ARG A 215 0.30 24.31 -12.31
C ARG A 215 -0.19 23.88 -10.94
N THR A 216 -1.45 24.17 -10.61
CA THR A 216 -2.06 23.73 -9.36
C THR A 216 -2.15 22.20 -9.29
N MET A 217 -2.47 21.55 -10.41
CA MET A 217 -2.43 20.08 -10.50
C MET A 217 -1.03 19.52 -10.27
N SER A 218 0.04 20.13 -10.81
CA SER A 218 1.43 19.74 -10.53
C SER A 218 1.76 19.81 -9.05
N MET A 219 1.42 20.92 -8.41
CA MET A 219 1.63 21.09 -6.96
C MET A 219 0.89 20.00 -6.15
N LEU A 220 -0.36 19.72 -6.48
CA LEU A 220 -1.16 18.70 -5.80
C LEU A 220 -0.64 17.28 -6.02
N ASP A 221 -0.16 17.00 -7.23
CA ASP A 221 0.43 15.73 -7.61
C ASP A 221 1.72 15.46 -6.82
N GLU A 222 2.63 16.43 -6.80
CA GLU A 222 3.92 16.38 -6.10
C GLU A 222 3.76 16.23 -4.58
N ILE A 223 2.84 16.98 -3.97
CA ILE A 223 2.68 17.00 -2.51
C ILE A 223 1.81 15.83 -2.02
N PHE A 224 0.67 15.57 -2.68
CA PHE A 224 -0.38 14.73 -2.11
C PHE A 224 -0.65 13.45 -2.88
N LEU A 225 -0.61 13.43 -4.22
CA LEU A 225 -1.11 12.27 -4.98
C LEU A 225 -0.28 11.01 -4.68
N GLY A 226 1.05 11.14 -4.71
CA GLY A 226 1.96 10.05 -4.36
C GLY A 226 1.77 9.57 -2.91
N MET A 227 1.79 10.51 -1.96
CA MET A 227 1.70 10.19 -0.52
C MET A 227 0.37 9.53 -0.15
N THR A 228 -0.76 10.10 -0.60
CA THR A 228 -2.10 9.61 -0.24
C THR A 228 -2.37 8.22 -0.80
N SER A 229 -1.97 7.92 -2.04
CA SER A 229 -2.12 6.60 -2.64
C SER A 229 -1.30 5.53 -1.88
N MET A 230 -0.06 5.87 -1.49
CA MET A 230 0.79 4.99 -0.69
C MET A 230 0.20 4.74 0.70
N PHE A 231 -0.21 5.79 1.42
CA PHE A 231 -0.80 5.62 2.74
C PHE A 231 -2.10 4.83 2.69
N ALA A 232 -2.93 5.01 1.65
CA ALA A 232 -4.14 4.21 1.43
C ALA A 232 -3.79 2.72 1.25
N LEU A 233 -2.78 2.40 0.44
CA LEU A 233 -2.31 1.03 0.21
C LEU A 233 -1.76 0.39 1.49
N ILE A 234 -0.89 1.11 2.22
CA ILE A 234 -0.26 0.62 3.44
C ILE A 234 -1.32 0.32 4.50
N THR A 235 -2.16 1.31 4.81
CA THR A 235 -3.22 1.17 5.80
C THR A 235 -4.23 0.10 5.39
N GLY A 236 -4.54 -0.03 4.09
CA GLY A 236 -5.40 -1.08 3.53
C GLY A 236 -4.83 -2.48 3.74
N ILE A 237 -3.52 -2.68 3.52
CA ILE A 237 -2.85 -3.96 3.78
C ILE A 237 -2.81 -4.26 5.29
N VAL A 238 -2.52 -3.27 6.14
CA VAL A 238 -2.52 -3.47 7.60
C VAL A 238 -3.91 -3.88 8.08
N VAL A 239 -4.98 -3.25 7.60
CA VAL A 239 -6.35 -3.63 7.94
C VAL A 239 -6.73 -4.99 7.35
N GLY A 240 -6.35 -5.29 6.12
CA GLY A 240 -6.74 -6.52 5.42
C GLY A 240 -5.97 -7.77 5.87
N ALA A 241 -4.63 -7.68 5.94
CA ALA A 241 -3.74 -8.77 6.32
C ALA A 241 -3.52 -8.86 7.84
N GLY A 242 -3.66 -7.77 8.58
CA GLY A 242 -3.54 -7.74 10.04
C GLY A 242 -4.79 -8.19 10.81
N THR A 243 -5.90 -8.45 10.12
CA THR A 243 -7.16 -8.85 10.75
C THR A 243 -7.64 -10.22 10.26
N LYS A 244 -8.69 -10.75 10.90
CA LYS A 244 -9.32 -12.04 10.56
C LYS A 244 -9.84 -12.17 9.12
N TRP A 245 -9.83 -11.09 8.35
CA TRP A 245 -10.42 -11.06 7.02
C TRP A 245 -9.49 -11.60 5.94
N GLY A 246 -8.17 -11.43 6.09
CA GLY A 246 -7.13 -11.88 5.17
C GLY A 246 -7.24 -11.27 3.76
N LEU A 247 -6.17 -10.64 3.26
CA LEU A 247 -6.18 -9.88 2.00
C LEU A 247 -6.77 -10.65 0.80
N LEU A 248 -6.39 -11.92 0.63
CA LEU A 248 -6.82 -12.78 -0.48
C LEU A 248 -7.89 -13.81 -0.08
N GLN A 249 -8.43 -13.77 1.13
CA GLN A 249 -9.42 -14.75 1.59
C GLN A 249 -10.84 -14.39 1.13
N ARG A 250 -11.08 -13.13 0.75
CA ARG A 250 -12.38 -12.63 0.28
C ARG A 250 -12.22 -11.88 -1.04
N ARG A 251 -13.08 -12.21 -2.00
CA ARG A 251 -13.01 -11.66 -3.35
C ARG A 251 -13.10 -10.14 -3.35
N TRP A 252 -14.02 -9.57 -2.56
CA TRP A 252 -14.17 -8.12 -2.47
C TRP A 252 -12.95 -7.39 -1.88
N VAL A 253 -12.20 -8.03 -0.97
CA VAL A 253 -10.95 -7.46 -0.43
C VAL A 253 -9.86 -7.49 -1.49
N ALA A 254 -9.72 -8.61 -2.19
CA ALA A 254 -8.75 -8.76 -3.27
C ALA A 254 -9.02 -7.79 -4.41
N VAL A 255 -10.28 -7.66 -4.86
CA VAL A 255 -10.67 -6.72 -5.92
C VAL A 255 -10.24 -5.30 -5.57
N LYS A 256 -10.56 -4.82 -4.36
CA LYS A 256 -10.13 -3.49 -3.93
C LYS A 256 -8.62 -3.35 -3.90
N PHE A 257 -7.91 -4.34 -3.37
CA PHE A 257 -6.46 -4.31 -3.28
C PHE A 257 -5.83 -4.15 -4.68
N PHE A 258 -6.26 -4.96 -5.65
CA PHE A 258 -5.74 -4.86 -7.02
C PHE A 258 -6.18 -3.57 -7.72
N LEU A 259 -7.40 -3.08 -7.46
CA LEU A 259 -7.87 -1.83 -8.03
C LEU A 259 -7.16 -0.61 -7.43
N THR A 260 -6.85 -0.62 -6.12
CA THR A 260 -5.99 0.39 -5.48
C THR A 260 -4.61 0.40 -6.12
N MET A 261 -4.01 -0.78 -6.34
CA MET A 261 -2.72 -0.89 -7.01
C MET A 261 -2.79 -0.39 -8.47
N GLY A 262 -3.86 -0.71 -9.19
CA GLY A 262 -4.09 -0.23 -10.55
C GLY A 262 -4.25 1.29 -10.64
N VAL A 263 -5.04 1.89 -9.74
CA VAL A 263 -5.20 3.36 -9.68
C VAL A 263 -3.89 4.05 -9.30
N MET A 264 -3.11 3.46 -8.39
CA MET A 264 -1.78 3.97 -8.05
C MET A 264 -0.82 3.91 -9.26
N ILE A 265 -0.79 2.79 -9.98
CA ILE A 265 0.03 2.65 -11.21
C ILE A 265 -0.43 3.64 -12.28
N LEU A 266 -1.75 3.83 -12.46
CA LEU A 266 -2.31 4.83 -13.37
C LEU A 266 -1.87 6.25 -12.97
N GLY A 267 -1.86 6.55 -11.67
CA GLY A 267 -1.38 7.80 -11.10
C GLY A 267 0.07 8.10 -11.49
N PHE A 268 1.00 7.21 -11.08
CA PHE A 268 2.43 7.41 -11.32
C PHE A 268 2.84 7.24 -12.78
N GLY A 269 2.26 6.27 -13.49
CA GLY A 269 2.68 5.90 -14.84
C GLY A 269 2.04 6.74 -15.96
N VAL A 270 0.87 7.33 -15.71
CA VAL A 270 0.13 8.07 -16.74
C VAL A 270 -0.20 9.48 -16.28
N ILE A 271 -0.91 9.64 -15.17
CA ILE A 271 -1.41 10.96 -14.74
C ILE A 271 -0.24 11.91 -14.46
N HIS A 272 0.76 11.47 -13.69
CA HIS A 272 1.96 12.26 -13.38
C HIS A 272 2.68 12.74 -14.66
N GLN A 273 2.88 11.84 -15.64
CA GLN A 273 3.54 12.16 -16.90
C GLN A 273 2.74 13.17 -17.73
N LEU A 274 1.40 13.04 -17.76
CA LEU A 274 0.53 13.99 -18.44
C LEU A 274 0.56 15.38 -17.78
N ILE A 275 0.66 15.44 -16.46
CA ILE A 275 0.77 16.70 -15.72
C ILE A 275 2.09 17.40 -16.02
N LEU A 276 3.21 16.67 -16.01
CA LEU A 276 4.52 17.21 -16.39
C LEU A 276 4.46 17.76 -17.82
N ARG A 277 3.96 16.96 -18.76
CA ARG A 277 3.84 17.36 -20.17
C ARG A 277 2.95 18.58 -20.37
N ALA A 278 1.84 18.67 -19.65
CA ALA A 278 0.94 19.82 -19.72
C ALA A 278 1.64 21.10 -19.24
N ASN A 279 2.44 21.03 -18.16
CA ASN A 279 3.18 22.19 -17.64
C ASN A 279 4.31 22.61 -18.59
N GLU A 280 5.06 21.67 -19.16
CA GLU A 280 6.07 21.97 -20.19
C GLU A 280 5.47 22.73 -21.37
N LEU A 281 4.31 22.28 -21.87
CA LEU A 281 3.62 22.94 -22.99
C LEU A 281 3.10 24.32 -22.62
N VAL A 282 2.60 24.50 -21.39
CA VAL A 282 2.19 25.81 -20.87
C VAL A 282 3.38 26.77 -20.80
N ASP A 283 4.52 26.32 -20.29
CA ASP A 283 5.72 27.15 -20.17
C ASP A 283 6.35 27.48 -21.53
N ALA A 284 6.18 26.59 -22.52
CA ALA A 284 6.54 26.85 -23.92
C ALA A 284 5.57 27.80 -24.67
N GLY A 285 4.49 28.24 -24.03
CA GLY A 285 3.49 29.13 -24.65
C GLY A 285 2.63 28.45 -25.71
N ALA A 286 2.35 27.15 -25.54
CA ALA A 286 1.48 26.39 -26.46
C ALA A 286 0.11 27.06 -26.60
N PRO A 287 -0.52 26.99 -27.79
CA PRO A 287 -1.84 27.58 -28.00
C PRO A 287 -2.87 26.92 -27.08
N VAL A 288 -3.75 27.75 -26.53
CA VAL A 288 -4.80 27.33 -25.58
C VAL A 288 -5.70 26.25 -26.16
N ARG A 289 -5.90 26.27 -27.49
CA ARG A 289 -6.74 25.33 -28.24
C ARG A 289 -6.15 24.93 -29.58
N GLY A 290 -6.55 23.77 -30.07
CA GLY A 290 -6.20 23.23 -31.38
C GLY A 290 -4.79 22.66 -31.49
N GLY A 291 -4.08 22.54 -30.36
CA GLY A 291 -2.71 22.05 -30.28
C GLY A 291 -2.56 20.81 -29.40
N GLU A 292 -1.32 20.39 -29.19
CA GLU A 292 -0.98 19.23 -28.36
C GLU A 292 -1.54 19.34 -26.93
N LEU A 293 -1.59 20.55 -26.37
CA LEU A 293 -2.09 20.80 -25.02
C LEU A 293 -3.55 20.37 -24.80
N ASP A 294 -4.40 20.48 -25.83
CA ASP A 294 -5.78 19.98 -25.78
C ASP A 294 -5.80 18.45 -25.64
N THR A 295 -4.96 17.76 -26.44
CA THR A 295 -4.90 16.29 -26.43
C THR A 295 -4.40 15.76 -25.08
N VAL A 296 -3.42 16.45 -24.48
CA VAL A 296 -2.91 16.14 -23.13
C VAL A 296 -3.98 16.42 -22.08
N GLY A 297 -4.67 17.56 -22.16
CA GLY A 297 -5.76 17.92 -21.26
C GLY A 297 -6.90 16.89 -21.24
N TRP A 298 -7.36 16.45 -22.41
CA TRP A 298 -8.40 15.41 -22.51
C TRP A 298 -7.93 14.02 -22.06
N SER A 299 -6.68 13.65 -22.36
CA SER A 299 -6.08 12.40 -21.87
C SER A 299 -5.98 12.39 -20.34
N MET A 300 -5.63 13.54 -19.76
CA MET A 300 -5.58 13.73 -18.31
C MET A 300 -6.98 13.65 -17.70
N ALA A 301 -7.98 14.27 -18.32
CA ALA A 301 -9.37 14.17 -17.87
C ALA A 301 -9.90 12.73 -17.94
N GLY A 302 -9.64 12.01 -19.03
CA GLY A 302 -10.06 10.61 -19.19
C GLY A 302 -9.42 9.68 -18.16
N SER A 303 -8.11 9.82 -17.93
CA SER A 303 -7.39 9.02 -16.93
C SER A 303 -7.81 9.36 -15.48
N ALA A 304 -8.01 10.64 -15.16
CA ALA A 304 -8.55 11.05 -13.86
C ALA A 304 -9.99 10.56 -13.65
N ALA A 305 -10.85 10.60 -14.68
CA ALA A 305 -12.21 10.05 -14.62
C ALA A 305 -12.19 8.54 -14.32
N LEU A 306 -11.33 7.78 -15.01
CA LEU A 306 -11.16 6.35 -14.75
C LEU A 306 -10.73 6.08 -13.30
N ALA A 307 -9.82 6.91 -12.75
CA ALA A 307 -9.41 6.82 -11.36
C ALA A 307 -10.57 7.12 -10.38
N VAL A 308 -11.35 8.19 -10.61
CA VAL A 308 -12.53 8.52 -9.81
C VAL A 308 -13.55 7.38 -9.83
N VAL A 309 -13.92 6.89 -11.02
CA VAL A 309 -14.87 5.79 -11.18
C VAL A 309 -14.38 4.53 -10.44
N SER A 310 -13.08 4.23 -10.53
CA SER A 310 -12.47 3.11 -9.82
C SER A 310 -12.55 3.27 -8.29
N LEU A 311 -12.28 4.46 -7.76
CA LEU A 311 -12.37 4.75 -6.33
C LEU A 311 -13.82 4.71 -5.80
N VAL A 312 -14.78 5.23 -6.57
CA VAL A 312 -16.21 5.12 -6.25
C VAL A 312 -16.66 3.67 -6.27
N PHE A 313 -16.26 2.90 -7.30
CA PHE A 313 -16.55 1.47 -7.38
C PHE A 313 -15.97 0.70 -6.20
N MET A 314 -14.72 0.96 -5.81
CA MET A 314 -14.12 0.37 -4.60
C MET A 314 -14.92 0.70 -3.34
N THR A 315 -15.42 1.93 -3.25
CA THR A 315 -16.26 2.37 -2.13
C THR A 315 -17.58 1.61 -2.10
N ALA A 316 -18.26 1.46 -3.24
CA ALA A 316 -19.47 0.65 -3.36
C ALA A 316 -19.22 -0.83 -2.98
N VAL A 317 -18.14 -1.43 -3.49
CA VAL A 317 -17.72 -2.79 -3.14
C VAL A 317 -17.45 -2.93 -1.64
N SER A 318 -16.96 -1.87 -0.98
CA SER A 318 -16.77 -1.82 0.48
C SER A 318 -18.05 -1.99 1.26
N THR A 319 -19.09 -1.30 0.79
CA THR A 319 -20.35 -1.15 1.49
C THR A 319 -21.22 -2.36 1.25
N TYR A 320 -21.41 -2.73 -0.02
CA TYR A 320 -22.32 -3.81 -0.41
C TYR A 320 -21.71 -5.20 -0.28
N LYS A 321 -20.38 -5.33 -0.28
CA LYS A 321 -19.63 -6.61 -0.14
C LYS A 321 -20.23 -7.75 -0.99
N PRO A 322 -20.39 -7.56 -2.31
CA PRO A 322 -21.23 -8.43 -3.13
C PRO A 322 -20.70 -9.86 -3.32
N TRP A 323 -19.45 -10.16 -2.91
CA TRP A 323 -18.81 -11.44 -3.20
C TRP A 323 -18.35 -12.23 -1.97
N GLY A 324 -18.55 -13.54 -2.04
CA GLY A 324 -18.17 -14.52 -1.00
C GLY A 324 -16.67 -14.82 -0.87
N PRO A 325 -16.30 -15.82 -0.04
CA PRO A 325 -14.91 -16.19 0.23
C PRO A 325 -14.21 -16.80 -1.01
N THR A 326 -12.90 -16.61 -1.11
CA THR A 326 -12.05 -17.22 -2.16
C THR A 326 -11.78 -18.69 -1.87
N ARG A 327 -11.22 -19.42 -2.85
CA ARG A 327 -10.79 -20.83 -2.69
C ARG A 327 -9.84 -21.00 -1.49
N TRP A 328 -8.92 -20.05 -1.29
CA TRP A 328 -8.00 -20.03 -0.15
C TRP A 328 -8.71 -19.72 1.19
N GLY A 329 -9.75 -18.88 1.18
CA GLY A 329 -10.60 -18.63 2.35
C GLY A 329 -11.43 -19.85 2.76
N LYS A 330 -11.84 -20.70 1.80
CA LYS A 330 -12.55 -21.95 2.07
C LYS A 330 -11.63 -23.01 2.69
N LYS A 331 -10.41 -23.19 2.18
CA LYS A 331 -9.42 -24.15 2.70
C LYS A 331 -8.95 -23.82 4.13
N ALA A 332 -9.00 -22.55 4.52
CA ALA A 332 -8.67 -22.09 5.87
C ALA A 332 -9.77 -22.31 6.93
N ARG A 333 -10.96 -22.85 6.56
CA ARG A 333 -12.01 -23.27 7.50
C ARG A 333 -12.23 -24.79 7.42
N PRO A 334 -11.40 -25.61 8.10
CA PRO A 334 -11.57 -27.07 8.06
C PRO A 334 -12.79 -27.62 8.83
N GLY A 335 -13.54 -26.79 9.56
CA GLY A 335 -14.49 -27.27 10.58
C GLY A 335 -15.98 -27.40 10.20
N ALA A 336 -16.40 -27.16 8.96
CA ALA A 336 -17.84 -27.17 8.62
C ALA A 336 -18.32 -28.45 7.90
N ALA A 337 -17.41 -29.34 7.48
CA ALA A 337 -17.75 -30.57 6.77
C ALA A 337 -17.82 -31.81 7.69
N ALA A 338 -17.19 -31.76 8.88
CA ALA A 338 -17.15 -32.88 9.81
C ALA A 338 -18.37 -32.97 10.75
N SER A 339 -19.25 -31.96 10.78
CA SER A 339 -20.43 -31.92 11.65
C SER A 339 -21.74 -32.33 10.96
N ARG A 340 -21.65 -32.92 9.76
CA ARG A 340 -22.83 -33.28 8.93
C ARG A 340 -22.98 -34.78 8.70
N THR A 341 -22.09 -35.60 9.26
CA THR A 341 -22.11 -37.06 9.20
C THR A 341 -22.54 -37.73 10.51
N ASP A 342 -22.81 -36.96 11.58
CA ASP A 342 -23.33 -37.47 12.86
C ASP A 342 -24.73 -36.91 13.14
N ARG A 343 -25.70 -37.22 12.27
CA ARG A 343 -27.14 -37.10 12.57
C ARG A 343 -27.92 -38.21 11.92
#